data_AF-A0A3D1PDG4-F1
#
_entry.id   AF-A0A3D1PDG4-F1
#
_cell.length_a   1.000
_cell.length_b   1.000
_cell.length_c   1.000
_cell.angle_alpha   90.00
_cell.angle_beta   90.00
_cell.angle_gamma   90.00
#
_symmetry.space_group_name_H-M   'P 1'
#
loop_
_entity.id
_entity.type
_entity.pdbx_description
1 polymer ?
#
loop_
_entity_poly.entity_id
_entity_poly.type
_entity_poly.pdbx_seq_one_letter_code
_entity_poly.pdbx_strand_id
1 'polypeptide(L)' 'CYDVRFPELYRHLAYKGADILFIPAAFTAYTGKDHWQVLLQARAIENTCYVIAPAQTGQHYALRQTHGHAMII' A
#
# COMPACT_ATOMS: atom_id res chain seq x y z
N CYS A 1 -0.59 -6.88 -2.02
CA CYS A 1 0.34 -6.06 -1.18
C CYS A 1 1.56 -5.60 -1.98
N TYR A 2 2.29 -6.51 -2.62
CA TYR A 2 3.43 -6.17 -3.48
C TYR A 2 3.00 -5.40 -4.75
N ASP A 3 1.73 -5.52 -5.13
CA ASP A 3 1.08 -4.82 -6.24
C ASP A 3 1.32 -3.31 -6.23
N VAL A 4 1.42 -2.68 -5.05
CA VAL A 4 1.70 -1.25 -4.87
C VAL A 4 2.97 -0.80 -5.59
N ARG A 5 3.88 -1.72 -5.94
CA ARG A 5 5.09 -1.43 -6.72
C ARG A 5 4.88 -1.27 -8.22
N PHE A 6 3.73 -1.66 -8.76
CA PHE A 6 3.39 -1.61 -10.19
C PHE A 6 2.39 -0.48 -10.44
N PRO A 7 2.83 0.72 -10.86
CA PRO A 7 1.93 1.86 -11.05
C PRO A 7 0.86 1.61 -12.11
N GLU A 8 1.16 0.83 -13.15
CA GLU A 8 0.26 0.56 -14.28
C GLU A 8 -1.04 -0.10 -13.84
N LEU A 9 -0.99 -0.94 -12.80
CA LEU A 9 -2.18 -1.57 -12.24
C LEU A 9 -3.18 -0.54 -11.74
N TYR A 10 -2.71 0.42 -10.94
CA TYR A 10 -3.57 1.42 -10.31
C TYR A 10 -4.01 2.50 -11.30
N ARG A 11 -3.13 2.85 -12.25
CA ARG A 11 -3.49 3.74 -13.36
C ARG A 11 -4.61 3.16 -14.20
N HIS A 12 -4.59 1.85 -14.47
CA HIS A 12 -5.66 1.17 -15.17
C HIS A 12 -6.99 1.18 -14.40
N LEU A 13 -6.94 1.00 -13.08
CA LEU A 13 -8.13 1.09 -12.22
C LEU A 13 -8.70 2.52 -12.21
N ALA A 14 -7.85 3.53 -12.05
CA ALA A 14 -8.25 4.94 -12.09
C ALA A 14 -8.83 5.33 -13.46
N TYR A 15 -8.23 4.86 -14.56
CA TYR A 15 -8.75 5.06 -15.92
C TYR A 15 -10.15 4.45 -16.11
N LYS A 16 -10.47 3.37 -15.37
CA LYS A 16 -11.81 2.77 -15.34
C LYS A 16 -12.80 3.48 -14.41
N GLY A 17 -12.41 4.61 -13.81
CA GLY A 17 -13.27 5.43 -12.95
C GLY A 17 -13.20 5.06 -11.47
N ALA A 18 -12.09 4.49 -10.99
CA ALA A 18 -11.93 4.26 -9.55
C ALA A 18 -11.62 5.57 -8.81
N ASP A 19 -12.42 5.92 -7.80
CA ASP A 19 -12.14 7.04 -6.89
C ASP A 19 -11.36 6.62 -5.63
N ILE A 20 -11.39 5.31 -5.31
CA ILE A 20 -10.78 4.71 -4.13
C ILE A 20 -9.97 3.48 -4.52
N LEU A 21 -8.73 3.40 -4.07
CA LEU A 21 -7.83 2.27 -4.25
C LEU A 21 -7.61 1.55 -2.92
N PHE A 22 -8.00 0.28 -2.85
CA PHE A 22 -7.74 -0.57 -1.68
C PHE A 22 -6.41 -1.31 -1.82
N ILE A 23 -5.54 -1.17 -0.83
CA ILE A 23 -4.18 -1.76 -0.83
C ILE A 23 -3.95 -2.52 0.48
N PRO A 24 -4.61 -3.68 0.68
CA PRO A 24 -4.38 -4.51 1.86
C PRO A 24 -2.97 -5.11 1.83
N ALA A 25 -2.30 -5.08 2.98
CA ALA A 25 -0.88 -5.39 3.05
C ALA A 25 -0.40 -6.11 4.30
N ALA A 26 0.69 -6.85 4.11
CA ALA A 26 1.55 -7.41 5.15
C ALA A 26 3.00 -7.15 4.76
N PHE A 27 3.39 -5.86 4.65
CA PHE A 27 4.77 -5.46 4.34
C PHE A 27 5.71 -5.97 5.43
N THR A 28 6.89 -6.45 5.04
CA THR A 28 7.94 -6.81 6.00
C THR A 28 8.40 -5.56 6.75
N ALA A 29 8.82 -5.71 8.01
CA ALA A 29 9.23 -4.58 8.85
C ALA A 29 10.29 -3.69 8.17
N TYR A 30 11.34 -4.30 7.59
CA TYR A 30 12.43 -3.59 6.93
C TYR A 30 11.98 -2.91 5.63
N THR A 31 11.26 -3.61 4.75
CA THR A 31 10.83 -3.01 3.49
C THR A 31 9.76 -1.94 3.71
N GLY A 32 8.86 -2.13 4.67
CA GLY A 32 7.80 -1.18 4.98
C GLY A 32 8.34 0.13 5.54
N LYS A 33 9.35 0.07 6.40
CA LYS A 33 10.03 1.24 6.97
C LYS A 33 10.39 2.29 5.92
N ASP A 34 10.92 1.85 4.77
CA ASP A 34 11.44 2.76 3.76
C ASP A 34 10.48 2.98 2.59
N HIS A 35 9.57 2.05 2.31
CA HIS A 35 8.76 2.08 1.08
C HIS A 35 7.26 2.24 1.29
N TRP A 36 6.72 1.89 2.46
CA TRP A 36 5.26 1.77 2.62
C TRP A 36 4.56 3.10 2.36
N GLN A 37 4.90 4.12 3.14
CA GLN A 37 4.24 5.43 3.05
C GLN A 37 4.46 6.09 1.68
N VAL A 38 5.70 6.11 1.18
CA VAL A 38 6.02 6.79 -0.09
C VAL A 38 5.30 6.15 -1.29
N LEU A 39 5.19 4.81 -1.32
CA LEU A 39 4.47 4.14 -2.40
C LEU A 39 2.97 4.38 -2.33
N LEU A 40 2.36 4.39 -1.14
CA LEU A 40 0.94 4.71 -0.98
C LEU A 40 0.63 6.15 -1.42
N GLN A 41 1.46 7.12 -0.97
CA GLN A 41 1.32 8.52 -1.36
C GLN A 41 1.47 8.69 -2.88
N ALA A 42 2.43 8.00 -3.51
CA ALA A 42 2.59 8.03 -4.95
C ALA A 42 1.32 7.53 -5.67
N ARG A 43 0.70 6.43 -5.22
CA ARG A 43 -0.53 5.90 -5.83
C ARG A 43 -1.72 6.83 -5.66
N ALA A 44 -1.86 7.48 -4.51
CA ALA A 44 -2.93 8.44 -4.30
C ALA A 44 -2.77 9.67 -5.21
N ILE A 45 -1.57 10.25 -5.23
CA ILE A 45 -1.27 11.48 -5.97
C ILE A 45 -1.34 11.26 -7.49
N GLU A 46 -0.68 10.23 -8.02
CA GLU A 46 -0.57 10.05 -9.47
C GLU A 46 -1.89 9.64 -10.14
N ASN A 47 -2.82 9.06 -9.37
CA ASN A 47 -4.09 8.58 -9.87
C ASN A 47 -5.27 9.46 -9.45
N THR A 48 -5.05 10.49 -8.63
CA THR A 48 -6.11 11.36 -8.07
C THR A 48 -7.20 10.56 -7.35
N CYS A 49 -6.81 9.49 -6.64
CA CYS A 49 -7.71 8.62 -5.89
C CYS A 49 -7.37 8.64 -4.41
N TYR A 50 -8.37 8.41 -3.55
CA TYR A 50 -8.10 8.04 -2.17
C TYR A 50 -7.43 6.66 -2.12
N VAL A 51 -6.51 6.47 -1.16
CA VAL A 51 -5.89 5.15 -0.92
C VAL A 51 -6.25 4.68 0.48
N ILE A 52 -6.89 3.51 0.56
CA ILE A 52 -7.20 2.85 1.84
C ILE A 52 -6.29 1.62 1.97
N ALA A 53 -5.36 1.67 2.92
CA ALA A 53 -4.29 0.69 3.04
C ALA A 53 -4.29 0.01 4.42
N PRO A 54 -5.17 -0.99 4.66
CA PRO A 54 -5.12 -1.77 5.89
C PRO A 54 -3.85 -2.64 5.90
N ALA A 55 -3.16 -2.67 7.03
CA ALA A 55 -1.86 -3.32 7.17
C ALA A 55 -1.77 -4.21 8.40
N GLN A 56 -1.24 -5.43 8.24
CA GLN A 56 -0.82 -6.26 9.36
C GLN A 56 0.38 -5.61 10.07
N THR A 57 0.41 -5.72 11.40
CA THR A 57 1.44 -5.14 12.26
C THR A 57 1.94 -6.16 13.29
N GLY A 58 3.14 -5.94 13.82
CA GLY A 58 3.72 -6.73 14.91
C GLY A 58 4.53 -7.95 14.47
N GLN A 59 4.84 -8.81 15.44
CA GLN A 59 5.55 -10.06 15.25
C GLN A 59 4.55 -11.21 15.18
N HIS A 60 4.70 -12.05 14.16
CA HIS A 60 3.83 -13.20 13.90
C HIS A 60 4.52 -14.45 14.42
N TYR A 61 4.99 -15.32 13.52
CA TYR A 61 5.71 -16.55 13.84
C TYR A 61 7.17 -16.47 13.38
N ALA A 62 8.06 -17.15 14.12
CA ALA A 62 9.49 -17.22 13.82
C ALA A 62 10.11 -15.84 13.53
N LEU A 63 10.60 -15.64 12.29
CA LEU A 63 11.26 -14.42 11.82
C LEU A 63 10.30 -13.47 11.08
N ARG A 64 8.98 -13.72 11.10
CA ARG A 64 8.00 -12.89 10.37
C ARG A 64 7.54 -11.70 11.22
N GLN A 65 8.03 -10.52 10.86
CA GLN A 65 7.58 -9.24 11.41
C GLN A 65 7.02 -8.34 10.29
N THR A 66 5.89 -7.70 10.54
CA THR A 66 5.24 -6.79 9.58
C THR A 66 5.26 -5.35 10.03
N HIS A 67 5.34 -4.44 9.08
CA HIS A 67 5.54 -3.02 9.32
C HIS A 67 4.33 -2.31 9.95
N GLY A 68 3.09 -2.75 9.71
CA GLY A 68 1.91 -2.03 10.18
C GLY A 68 1.68 -0.72 9.44
N HIS A 69 1.39 0.34 10.19
CA HIS A 69 1.10 1.68 9.67
C HIS A 69 -0.07 1.67 8.66
N ALA A 70 -1.19 1.05 9.06
CA ALA A 70 -2.43 1.17 8.30
C ALA A 70 -2.82 2.65 8.20
N MET A 71 -3.19 3.11 7.01
CA MET A 71 -3.47 4.53 6.78
C MET A 71 -4.43 4.76 5.62
N ILE A 72 -4.97 5.98 5.59
CA ILE A 72 -5.71 6.55 4.47
C ILE A 72 -4.90 7.74 3.96
N ILE A 73 -4.69 7.81 2.65
CA ILE A 73 -4.14 8.99 1.95
C ILE A 73 -5.26 9.61 1.13
#